data_AF-A0A6A6G4J1-F1
#
_entry.id   AF-A0A6A6G4J1-F1
#
_cell.length_a   1.000
_cell.length_b   1.000
_cell.length_c   1.000
_cell.angle_alpha   90.00
_cell.angle_beta   90.00
_cell.angle_gamma   90.00
#
_symmetry.space_group_name_H-M   'P 1'
#
loop_
_entity.id
_entity.type
_entity.pdbx_description
1 polymer ?
#
loop_
_entity_poly.entity_id
_entity_poly.type
_entity_poly.pdbx_seq_one_letter_code
_entity_poly.pdbx_strand_id
1 'polypeptide(L)'
;MAQVPNSTLVWLWEQLQQYAQARVAYNDIAATLASHPSLQPRTDTYHFKSGKPALLVCLSGTIPVDFRGRQYRYPVELWIPQEYGQPGVGIISYVRPSAGRESASGMMVRPGQHIAVDGRIYHPYLRDWGLRSVSRRCRDSHSR
;
A
#
# COMPACT_ATOMS: atom_id res chain seq x y z
N MET A 1 15.36 -9.48 -9.46
CA MET A 1 14.69 -8.21 -9.10
C MET A 1 14.09 -7.66 -10.36
N ALA A 2 12.79 -7.38 -10.39
CA ALA A 2 12.17 -6.81 -11.59
C ALA A 2 12.62 -5.35 -11.72
N GLN A 3 13.11 -4.97 -12.91
CA GLN A 3 13.51 -3.59 -13.16
C GLN A 3 12.26 -2.75 -13.42
N VAL A 4 12.01 -1.77 -12.55
CA VAL A 4 10.91 -0.81 -12.75
C VAL A 4 11.27 0.10 -13.94
N PRO A 5 10.34 0.36 -14.89
CA PRO A 5 10.62 1.23 -16.02
C PRO A 5 11.00 2.66 -15.58
N ASN A 6 12.00 3.25 -16.24
CA ASN A 6 12.49 4.59 -15.86
C ASN A 6 11.40 5.67 -16.04
N SER A 7 10.55 5.54 -17.06
CA SER A 7 9.41 6.44 -17.28
C SER A 7 8.43 6.44 -16.10
N THR A 8 8.19 5.28 -15.50
CA THR A 8 7.34 5.13 -14.31
C THR A 8 7.94 5.82 -13.10
N LEU A 9 9.26 5.74 -12.92
CA LEU A 9 9.96 6.40 -11.80
C LEU A 9 9.94 7.93 -11.93
N VAL A 10 10.17 8.45 -13.14
CA VAL A 10 10.08 9.90 -13.41
C VAL A 10 8.67 10.41 -13.14
N TRP A 11 7.66 9.75 -13.70
CA TRP A 11 6.26 10.09 -13.45
C TRP A 11 5.91 10.04 -11.95
N LEU A 12 6.36 8.99 -11.24
CA LEU A 12 6.09 8.84 -9.81
C LEU A 12 6.65 10.02 -9.01
N TRP A 13 7.87 10.45 -9.34
CA TRP A 13 8.50 11.60 -8.68
C TRP A 13 7.72 12.90 -8.88
N GLU A 14 7.14 13.11 -10.06
CA GLU A 14 6.30 14.29 -10.35
C GLU A 14 5.02 14.28 -9.52
N GLN A 15 4.34 13.13 -9.42
CA GLN A 15 3.11 13.01 -8.64
C GLN A 15 3.35 13.19 -7.14
N LEU A 16 4.52 12.76 -6.64
CA LEU A 16 4.85 12.84 -5.22
C LEU A 16 5.29 14.23 -4.76
N GLN A 17 5.46 15.22 -5.64
CA GLN A 17 5.84 16.59 -5.24
C GLN A 17 4.86 17.24 -4.25
N GLN A 18 3.59 16.82 -4.27
CA GLN A 18 2.56 17.34 -3.37
C GLN A 18 2.52 16.65 -1.99
N TYR A 19 3.38 15.66 -1.76
CA TYR A 19 3.41 14.87 -0.52
C TYR A 19 4.33 15.52 0.50
N ALA A 20 3.97 15.40 1.79
CA ALA A 20 4.76 15.94 2.90
C ALA A 20 6.18 15.35 2.93
N GLN A 21 6.34 14.07 2.60
CA GLN A 21 7.63 13.38 2.56
C GLN A 21 7.82 12.63 1.24
N ALA A 22 7.89 13.37 0.13
CA ALA A 22 8.03 12.84 -1.22
C ALA A 22 9.16 11.79 -1.38
N ARG A 23 10.32 12.03 -0.76
CA ARG A 23 11.49 11.13 -0.86
C ARG A 23 11.26 9.77 -0.19
N VAL A 24 10.57 9.75 0.95
CA VAL A 24 10.25 8.52 1.67
C VAL A 24 9.22 7.72 0.86
N ALA A 25 8.13 8.38 0.46
CA ALA A 25 7.12 7.78 -0.41
C ALA A 25 7.71 7.21 -1.70
N TYR A 26 8.61 7.95 -2.35
CA TYR A 26 9.25 7.52 -3.59
C TYR A 26 10.07 6.24 -3.40
N ASN A 27 10.93 6.21 -2.38
CA ASN A 27 11.77 5.04 -2.11
C ASN A 27 10.92 3.81 -1.78
N ASP A 28 9.90 3.97 -0.94
CA ASP A 28 9.05 2.86 -0.49
C ASP A 28 8.19 2.32 -1.64
N ILE A 29 7.63 3.21 -2.47
CA ILE A 29 6.84 2.81 -3.65
C ILE A 29 7.75 2.14 -4.69
N ALA A 30 8.92 2.70 -4.98
CA ALA A 30 9.87 2.11 -5.93
C ALA A 30 10.32 0.71 -5.50
N ALA A 31 10.64 0.53 -4.21
CA ALA A 31 10.98 -0.78 -3.64
C ALA A 31 9.81 -1.77 -3.73
N THR A 32 8.58 -1.30 -3.49
CA THR A 32 7.37 -2.10 -3.60
C THR A 32 7.12 -2.58 -5.03
N LEU A 33 7.27 -1.68 -6.02
CA LEU A 33 7.12 -2.01 -7.44
C LEU A 33 8.19 -2.98 -7.94
N ALA A 34 9.43 -2.84 -7.47
CA ALA A 34 10.52 -3.77 -7.80
C ALA A 34 10.29 -5.18 -7.23
N SER A 35 9.61 -5.27 -6.08
CA SER A 35 9.27 -6.52 -5.40
C SER A 35 8.02 -7.19 -5.98
N HIS A 36 7.04 -6.38 -6.41
CA HIS A 36 5.75 -6.84 -6.92
C HIS A 36 5.48 -6.23 -8.31
N PRO A 37 6.00 -6.83 -9.38
CA PRO A 37 5.85 -6.30 -10.75
C PRO A 37 4.41 -6.36 -11.29
N SER A 38 3.52 -7.10 -10.60
CA SER A 38 2.08 -7.13 -10.88
C SER A 38 1.33 -5.89 -10.40
N LEU A 39 1.96 -5.05 -9.57
CA LEU A 39 1.41 -3.77 -9.14
C LEU A 39 1.78 -2.68 -10.15
N GLN A 40 0.80 -1.85 -10.48
CA GLN A 40 0.99 -0.70 -11.35
C GLN A 40 0.64 0.56 -10.57
N PRO A 41 1.50 1.59 -10.59
CA PRO A 41 1.18 2.84 -9.97
C PRO A 41 0.27 3.67 -10.90
N ARG A 42 -0.72 4.32 -10.31
CA ARG A 42 -1.64 5.25 -10.97
C ARG A 42 -1.99 6.40 -10.03
N THR A 43 -2.50 7.50 -10.57
CA THR A 43 -3.07 8.58 -9.76
C THR A 43 -4.58 8.56 -9.92
N ASP A 44 -5.31 8.65 -8.81
CA ASP A 44 -6.77 8.57 -8.82
C ASP A 44 -7.37 9.43 -7.69
N THR A 45 -8.65 9.81 -7.83
CA THR A 45 -9.33 10.65 -6.84
C THR A 45 -9.91 9.78 -5.74
N TYR A 46 -9.33 9.89 -4.54
CA TYR A 46 -9.82 9.22 -3.36
C TYR A 46 -10.85 10.09 -2.64
N HIS A 47 -12.02 9.53 -2.38
CA HIS A 47 -13.06 10.18 -1.59
C HIS A 47 -12.94 9.77 -0.12
N PHE A 48 -12.48 10.69 0.72
CA PHE A 48 -12.43 10.45 2.16
C PHE A 48 -13.82 10.32 2.75
N LYS A 49 -13.95 9.62 3.89
CA LYS A 49 -15.20 9.53 4.65
C LYS A 49 -15.72 10.89 5.13
N SER A 50 -14.86 11.91 5.16
CA SER A 50 -15.22 13.31 5.43
C SER A 50 -15.94 14.00 4.27
N GLY A 51 -16.06 13.35 3.10
CA GLY A 51 -16.66 13.91 1.89
C GLY A 51 -15.69 14.74 1.04
N LYS A 52 -14.45 14.97 1.49
CA LYS A 52 -13.43 15.70 0.72
C LYS A 52 -12.77 14.76 -0.31
N PRO A 53 -12.75 15.11 -1.60
CA PRO A 53 -11.94 14.42 -2.58
C PRO A 53 -10.47 14.83 -2.44
N ALA A 54 -9.55 13.90 -2.67
CA ALA A 54 -8.13 14.19 -2.78
C ALA A 54 -7.50 13.34 -3.89
N LEU A 55 -6.61 13.95 -4.66
CA LEU A 55 -5.83 13.25 -5.66
C LEU A 55 -4.68 12.50 -4.98
N LEU A 56 -4.70 11.18 -5.03
CA LEU A 56 -3.71 10.33 -4.38
C LEU A 56 -3.07 9.36 -5.38
N VAL A 57 -1.81 9.03 -5.14
CA VAL A 57 -1.16 7.89 -5.79
C VAL A 57 -1.75 6.61 -5.22
N CYS A 58 -2.13 5.70 -6.12
CA CYS A 58 -2.66 4.38 -5.83
C CYS A 58 -1.82 3.32 -6.56
N LEU A 59 -1.48 2.23 -5.88
CA LEU A 59 -0.92 1.04 -6.49
C LEU A 59 -2.04 0.02 -6.66
N SER A 60 -2.35 -0.36 -7.89
CA SER A 60 -3.38 -1.35 -8.20
C SER A 60 -2.74 -2.55 -8.87
N GLY A 61 -3.16 -3.75 -8.49
CA GLY A 61 -2.67 -4.98 -9.09
C GLY A 61 -2.97 -6.19 -8.23
N THR A 62 -2.17 -7.24 -8.34
CA THR A 62 -2.37 -8.47 -7.57
C THR A 62 -1.16 -8.82 -6.71
N ILE A 63 -1.40 -9.32 -5.50
CA ILE A 63 -0.34 -9.83 -4.62
C ILE A 63 -0.47 -11.36 -4.51
N PRO A 64 0.62 -12.11 -4.73
CA PRO A 64 0.64 -13.54 -4.50
C PRO A 64 0.68 -13.87 -3.00
N VAL A 65 -0.17 -14.79 -2.56
CA VAL A 65 -0.23 -15.30 -1.19
C VAL A 65 -0.36 -16.81 -1.22
N ASP A 66 0.55 -17.49 -0.54
CA ASP A 66 0.49 -18.95 -0.40
C ASP A 66 -0.48 -19.34 0.72
N PHE A 67 -1.48 -20.15 0.36
CA PHE A 67 -2.46 -20.68 1.29
C PHE A 67 -2.67 -22.17 1.04
N ARG A 68 -2.40 -22.99 2.06
CA ARG A 68 -2.54 -24.47 2.00
C ARG A 68 -1.82 -25.11 0.80
N GLY A 69 -0.60 -24.66 0.51
CA GLY A 69 0.22 -25.20 -0.58
C GLY A 69 -0.20 -24.76 -1.99
N ARG A 70 -1.14 -23.82 -2.11
CA ARG A 70 -1.51 -23.19 -3.38
C ARG A 70 -1.32 -21.68 -3.31
N GLN A 71 -0.70 -21.13 -4.35
CA GLN A 71 -0.51 -19.69 -4.49
C GLN A 71 -1.78 -19.06 -5.08
N TYR A 72 -2.37 -18.14 -4.33
CA TYR A 72 -3.52 -17.34 -4.75
C TYR A 72 -3.08 -15.91 -5.05
N ARG A 73 -3.67 -15.28 -6.06
CA ARG A 73 -3.40 -13.88 -6.41
C ARG A 73 -4.58 -13.03 -6.00
N TYR A 74 -4.37 -12.17 -5.02
CA TYR A 74 -5.41 -11.29 -4.50
C TYR A 74 -5.30 -9.91 -5.13
N PRO A 75 -6.35 -9.41 -5.80
CA PRO A 75 -6.38 -8.05 -6.31
C PRO A 75 -6.48 -7.05 -5.17
N VAL A 76 -5.55 -6.11 -5.13
CA VAL A 76 -5.45 -5.08 -4.09
C VAL A 76 -5.27 -3.70 -4.70
N GLU A 77 -5.74 -2.70 -3.95
CA GLU A 77 -5.49 -1.29 -4.20
C GLU A 77 -4.87 -0.66 -2.94
N LEU A 78 -3.68 -0.09 -3.07
CA LEU A 78 -2.95 0.57 -1.99
C LEU A 78 -2.91 2.07 -2.29
N TRP A 79 -3.61 2.85 -1.49
CA TRP A 79 -3.68 4.30 -1.61
C TRP A 79 -2.70 4.93 -0.61
N ILE A 80 -1.85 5.82 -1.11
CA ILE A 80 -0.85 6.52 -0.30
C ILE A 80 -1.38 7.92 0.04
N PRO A 81 -1.66 8.23 1.32
CA PRO A 81 -2.08 9.57 1.74
C PRO A 81 -0.99 10.62 1.52
N GLN A 82 -1.37 11.89 1.29
CA GLN A 82 -0.40 12.99 1.10
C GLN A 82 0.52 13.20 2.32
N GLU A 83 0.05 12.87 3.51
CA GLU A 83 0.78 12.96 4.78
C GLU A 83 1.66 11.72 5.06
N TYR A 84 1.85 10.83 4.07
CA TYR A 84 2.66 9.63 4.23
C TYR A 84 4.06 9.93 4.76
N GLY A 85 4.52 9.10 5.71
CA GLY A 85 5.78 9.28 6.43
C GLY A 85 5.63 10.00 7.77
N GLN A 86 4.49 10.63 8.05
CA GLN A 86 4.19 11.15 9.38
C GLN A 86 3.86 10.01 10.36
N PRO A 87 4.26 10.13 11.65
CA PRO A 87 3.93 9.13 12.67
C PRO A 87 2.42 8.93 12.79
N GLY A 88 1.94 7.68 12.75
CA GLY A 88 0.53 7.35 12.83
C GLY A 88 -0.26 7.48 11.51
N VAL A 89 0.39 7.91 10.42
CA VAL A 89 -0.25 8.00 9.09
C VAL A 89 0.11 6.77 8.26
N GLY A 90 -0.76 5.76 8.27
CA GLY A 90 -0.63 4.56 7.45
C GLY A 90 -1.23 4.68 6.05
N ILE A 91 -0.87 3.75 5.16
CA ILE A 91 -1.53 3.61 3.86
C ILE A 91 -2.97 3.12 4.01
N ILE A 92 -3.81 3.40 3.00
CA ILE A 92 -5.18 2.90 2.94
C ILE A 92 -5.22 1.75 1.93
N SER A 93 -5.56 0.56 2.39
CA SER A 93 -5.54 -0.64 1.55
C SER A 93 -6.94 -1.21 1.34
N TYR A 94 -7.23 -1.65 0.11
CA TYR A 94 -8.48 -2.28 -0.28
C TYR A 94 -8.22 -3.59 -1.01
N VAL A 95 -9.12 -4.56 -0.82
CA VAL A 95 -9.24 -5.74 -1.66
C VAL A 95 -10.35 -5.47 -2.67
N ARG A 96 -10.02 -5.57 -3.96
CA ARG A 96 -10.98 -5.36 -5.05
C ARG A 96 -11.17 -6.66 -5.81
N PRO A 97 -12.12 -7.53 -5.43
CA PRO A 97 -12.35 -8.73 -6.22
C PRO A 97 -12.65 -8.32 -7.67
N SER A 98 -11.88 -8.86 -8.61
CA SER A 98 -12.15 -8.67 -10.03
C SER A 98 -13.48 -9.34 -10.33
N ALA A 99 -14.55 -8.55 -10.45
CA ALA A 99 -15.84 -8.98 -10.99
C ALA A 99 -15.83 -8.99 -12.53
N GLY A 100 -14.65 -8.81 -13.15
CA GLY A 100 -14.45 -8.78 -14.59
C GLY A 100 -14.46 -10.18 -15.17
N ARG A 101 -15.13 -10.32 -16.33
CA ARG A 101 -15.50 -11.56 -17.05
C ARG A 101 -14.33 -12.47 -17.48
N GLU A 102 -13.10 -12.16 -17.08
CA GLU A 102 -11.85 -12.82 -17.49
C GLU A 102 -11.07 -13.50 -16.36
N SER A 103 -11.42 -13.27 -15.09
CA SER A 103 -10.92 -14.09 -13.97
C SER A 103 -12.01 -15.04 -13.50
N ALA A 104 -11.94 -16.30 -13.96
CA ALA A 104 -12.90 -17.38 -13.79
C ALA A 104 -13.16 -17.86 -12.34
N SER A 105 -12.91 -17.03 -11.32
CA SER A 105 -13.14 -17.35 -9.92
C SER A 105 -14.01 -16.24 -9.33
N GLY A 106 -15.27 -16.54 -9.03
CA GLY A 106 -16.24 -15.64 -8.39
C GLY A 106 -15.78 -15.23 -6.99
N MET A 107 -14.76 -14.38 -6.90
CA MET A 107 -14.22 -13.87 -5.66
C MET A 107 -15.21 -12.87 -5.08
N MET A 108 -15.57 -13.08 -3.81
CA MET A 108 -16.42 -12.16 -3.05
C MET A 108 -15.66 -11.73 -1.81
N VAL A 109 -15.77 -10.44 -1.46
CA VAL A 109 -15.23 -9.93 -0.20
C VAL A 109 -15.95 -10.64 0.93
N ARG A 110 -15.19 -11.31 1.79
CA ARG A 110 -15.71 -11.87 3.04
C ARG A 110 -15.34 -10.91 4.17
N PRO A 111 -16.30 -10.14 4.71
CA PRO A 111 -16.03 -9.28 5.84
C PRO A 111 -15.60 -10.12 7.05
N GLY A 112 -14.67 -9.60 7.82
CA GLY A 112 -14.09 -10.29 8.98
C GLY A 112 -13.32 -9.32 9.86
N GLN A 113 -12.48 -9.85 10.76
CA GLN A 113 -11.75 -9.05 11.75
C GLN A 113 -10.88 -7.93 11.14
N HIS A 114 -10.33 -8.17 9.95
CA HIS A 114 -9.42 -7.24 9.29
C HIS A 114 -9.94 -6.69 7.95
N ILE A 115 -11.16 -7.02 7.56
CA ILE A 115 -11.71 -6.66 6.25
C ILE A 115 -13.15 -6.18 6.46
N ALA A 116 -13.43 -4.96 6.04
CA ALA A 116 -14.79 -4.43 6.05
C ALA A 116 -15.58 -4.84 4.80
N VAL A 117 -16.89 -4.58 4.84
CA VAL A 117 -17.83 -4.93 3.75
C VAL A 117 -17.48 -4.24 2.43
N ASP A 118 -16.89 -3.04 2.49
CA ASP A 118 -16.38 -2.29 1.33
C ASP A 118 -15.04 -2.82 0.78
N GLY A 119 -14.49 -3.88 1.38
CA GLY A 119 -13.18 -4.44 1.03
C GLY A 119 -12.01 -3.68 1.65
N ARG A 120 -12.23 -2.69 2.51
CA ARG A 120 -11.15 -1.98 3.18
C ARG A 120 -10.46 -2.88 4.20
N ILE A 121 -9.14 -2.89 4.14
CA ILE A 121 -8.30 -3.64 5.07
C ILE A 121 -8.02 -2.79 6.31
N TYR A 122 -8.27 -3.39 7.46
CA TYR A 122 -7.97 -2.85 8.78
C TYR A 122 -6.97 -3.76 9.47
N HIS A 123 -5.75 -3.30 9.65
CA HIS A 123 -4.71 -4.09 10.32
C HIS A 123 -4.06 -3.25 11.43
N PRO A 124 -3.74 -3.83 12.61
CA PRO A 124 -3.03 -3.10 13.68
C PRO A 124 -1.73 -2.46 13.20
N TYR A 125 -1.04 -3.10 12.25
CA TYR A 125 0.16 -2.53 11.61
C TYR A 125 -0.10 -1.21 10.87
N LEU A 126 -1.26 -1.07 10.21
CA LEU A 126 -1.63 0.17 9.53
C LEU A 126 -2.03 1.26 10.53
N ARG A 127 -2.56 0.87 11.71
CA ARG A 127 -2.87 1.79 12.81
C ARG A 127 -1.59 2.34 13.44
N ASP A 128 -0.62 1.47 13.72
CA ASP A 128 0.62 1.84 14.40
C ASP A 128 1.75 2.19 13.41
N TRP A 129 1.39 2.75 12.25
CA TRP A 129 2.34 3.03 11.17
C TRP A 129 3.39 4.04 11.60
N GLY A 130 4.68 3.72 11.38
CA GLY A 130 5.79 4.60 11.70
C GLY A 130 6.07 4.83 13.20
N LEU A 131 5.21 4.36 14.11
CA LEU A 131 5.39 4.52 15.57
C LEU A 131 6.53 3.65 16.13
N ARG A 132 7.01 2.65 15.37
CA ARG A 132 8.02 1.68 15.83
C ARG A 132 9.48 2.02 15.50
N SER A 133 9.75 3.15 14.84
CA SER A 133 11.13 3.54 14.46
C SER A 133 11.91 4.26 15.58
N VAL A 134 11.29 4.59 16.71
CA VAL A 134 11.92 5.42 17.78
C VAL A 134 12.50 4.62 18.96
N SER A 135 12.43 3.29 19.00
CA SER A 135 12.93 2.52 20.16
C SER A 135 13.70 1.24 19.80
N ARG A 136 14.84 1.41 19.13
CA ARG A 136 16.02 0.53 19.36
C ARG A 136 17.32 1.33 19.43
N ARG A 137 17.36 2.34 20.31
CA ARG A 137 18.62 2.62 21.00
C ARG A 137 18.74 1.54 22.07
N CYS A 138 19.34 0.41 21.71
CA CYS A 138 19.94 -0.46 22.70
C CYS A 138 20.89 0.43 23.50
N ARG A 139 20.46 0.74 24.72
CA ARG A 139 21.32 1.28 25.76
C ARG A 139 22.34 0.19 26.02
N ASP A 140 23.51 0.28 25.37
CA ASP A 140 24.68 -0.48 25.74
C ASP A 140 25.05 -0.06 27.16
N SER A 141 24.47 -0.76 28.13
CA SER A 141 24.96 -0.82 29.49
C SER A 141 26.24 -1.64 29.46
N HIS A 142 27.35 -1.03 29.06
CA HIS A 142 28.67 -1.53 29.44
C HIS A 142 28.94 -1.06 30.87
N SER A 143 28.49 -1.88 31.83
CA SER A 143 29.12 -1.99 33.13
C SER A 143 30.33 -2.91 32.98
N ARG A 144 31.54 -2.38 33.15
CA ARG A 144 32.66 -3.01 33.82
C ARG A 144 33.79 -2.01 34.00
#